data_AF-A0A3R9RS21-F1
#
_entry.id   AF-A0A3R9RS21-F1
#
_cell.length_a   1.000
_cell.length_b   1.000
_cell.length_c   1.000
_cell.angle_alpha   90.00
_cell.angle_beta   90.00
_cell.angle_gamma   90.00
#
_symmetry.space_group_name_H-M   'P 1'
#
loop_
_entity.id
_entity.type
_entity.pdbx_description
1 polymer ?
#
loop_
_entity_poly.entity_id
_entity_poly.type
_entity_poly.pdbx_seq_one_letter_code
_entity_poly.pdbx_strand_id
1 'polypeptide(L)'
;IECVRMFRDKIDDPELQKRVADFIKQEAQHGIAHDKMNQLMKEQGMPVDQFTTTLKKIFRFELTKRSPQYNIAMTAAAEHLTALMAETFYSHKKTLENAHPYVRALFAWHAIEEMEHRDVAFDVMKQVGEVPESTRRFVLVLTTVLMFGFTLYRTNIMLKCDGFSPRERLLMNLKGL
;
A
#
# COMPACT_ATOMS: atom_id res chain seq x y z
N ILE A 1 3.12 -9.96 0.85
CA ILE A 1 3.65 -11.36 0.68
C ILE A 1 3.32 -12.32 1.82
N GLU A 2 3.83 -12.11 3.04
CA GLU A 2 3.85 -13.15 4.09
C GLU A 2 2.46 -13.64 4.49
N CYS A 3 1.47 -12.73 4.56
CA CYS A 3 0.09 -13.05 4.90
C CYS A 3 -0.55 -14.04 3.93
N VAL A 4 -0.45 -13.78 2.62
CA VAL A 4 -0.99 -14.66 1.58
C VAL A 4 -0.30 -16.02 1.60
N ARG A 5 1.03 -16.04 1.82
CA ARG A 5 1.81 -17.27 1.88
C ARG A 5 1.36 -18.20 3.01
N MET A 6 0.94 -17.67 4.16
CA MET A 6 0.45 -18.49 5.30
C MET A 6 -0.78 -19.34 4.96
N PHE A 7 -1.56 -18.96 3.94
CA PHE A 7 -2.78 -19.67 3.55
C PHE A 7 -2.59 -20.55 2.31
N ARG A 8 -1.41 -20.52 1.68
CA ARG A 8 -1.15 -21.22 0.41
C ARG A 8 -1.50 -22.71 0.48
N ASP A 9 -1.11 -23.39 1.55
CA ASP A 9 -1.30 -24.83 1.69
C ASP A 9 -2.76 -25.23 1.95
N LYS A 10 -3.64 -24.26 2.18
CA LYS A 10 -5.09 -24.46 2.34
C LYS A 10 -5.88 -24.27 1.04
N ILE A 11 -5.24 -23.83 -0.04
CA ILE A 11 -5.90 -23.52 -1.31
C ILE A 11 -5.96 -24.77 -2.18
N ASP A 12 -7.16 -25.30 -2.41
CA ASP A 12 -7.37 -26.46 -3.29
C ASP A 12 -7.55 -26.05 -4.76
N ASP A 13 -7.97 -24.81 -5.04
CA ASP A 13 -8.16 -24.29 -6.40
C ASP A 13 -6.80 -24.11 -7.11
N PRO A 14 -6.51 -24.88 -8.17
CA PRO A 14 -5.25 -24.80 -8.90
C PRO A 14 -5.05 -23.43 -9.59
N GLU A 15 -6.12 -22.73 -9.96
CA GLU A 15 -6.02 -21.40 -10.55
C GLU A 15 -5.60 -20.37 -9.49
N LEU A 16 -6.23 -20.40 -8.31
CA LEU A 16 -5.84 -19.52 -7.21
C LEU A 16 -4.42 -19.83 -6.69
N GLN A 17 -4.01 -21.11 -6.61
CA GLN A 17 -2.63 -21.51 -6.30
C GLN A 17 -1.63 -20.84 -7.25
N LYS A 18 -1.92 -20.87 -8.56
CA LYS A 18 -1.07 -20.24 -9.58
C LYS A 18 -1.03 -18.72 -9.40
N ARG A 19 -2.20 -18.07 -9.25
CA ARG A 19 -2.30 -16.62 -9.03
C ARG A 19 -1.55 -16.18 -7.77
N VAL A 20 -1.61 -16.95 -6.68
CA VAL A 20 -0.83 -16.69 -5.45
C VAL A 20 0.67 -16.82 -5.71
N ALA A 21 1.11 -17.82 -6.48
CA ALA A 21 2.52 -17.97 -6.83
C ALA A 21 3.04 -16.81 -7.68
N ASP A 22 2.23 -16.32 -8.62
CA ASP A 22 2.58 -15.18 -9.47
C ASP A 22 2.56 -13.86 -8.67
N PHE A 23 1.55 -13.64 -7.82
CA PHE A 23 1.50 -12.56 -6.84
C PHE A 23 2.76 -12.48 -5.98
N ILE A 24 3.23 -13.60 -5.43
CA ILE A 24 4.45 -13.63 -4.59
C ILE A 24 5.69 -13.18 -5.38
N LYS A 25 5.76 -13.47 -6.69
CA LYS A 25 6.88 -13.07 -7.54
C LYS A 25 6.78 -11.58 -7.91
N GLN A 26 5.60 -11.10 -8.30
CA GLN A 26 5.33 -9.70 -8.63
C GLN A 26 5.65 -8.82 -7.42
N GLU A 27 5.09 -9.12 -6.27
CA GLU A 27 5.26 -8.36 -5.03
C GLU A 27 6.75 -8.28 -4.59
N ALA A 28 7.57 -9.29 -4.90
CA ALA A 28 9.01 -9.23 -4.65
C ALA A 28 9.72 -8.21 -5.57
N GLN A 29 9.34 -8.14 -6.84
CA GLN A 29 9.87 -7.13 -7.78
C GLN A 29 9.35 -5.73 -7.46
N HIS A 30 8.08 -5.63 -7.08
CA HIS A 30 7.42 -4.44 -6.58
C HIS A 30 8.14 -3.84 -5.37
N GLY A 31 8.47 -4.67 -4.37
CA GLY A 31 9.29 -4.23 -3.23
C GLY A 31 10.63 -3.63 -3.64
N ILE A 32 11.34 -4.26 -4.60
CA ILE A 32 12.64 -3.76 -5.11
C ILE A 32 12.47 -2.41 -5.80
N ALA A 33 11.42 -2.23 -6.61
CA ALA A 33 11.16 -0.99 -7.31
C ALA A 33 10.86 0.16 -6.33
N HIS A 34 10.07 -0.10 -5.28
CA HIS A 34 9.83 0.87 -4.22
C HIS A 34 11.08 1.18 -3.40
N ASP A 35 11.91 0.19 -3.07
CA ASP A 35 13.17 0.43 -2.36
C ASP A 35 14.12 1.32 -3.18
N LYS A 36 14.17 1.13 -4.50
CA LYS A 36 14.94 2.01 -5.40
C LYS A 36 14.40 3.43 -5.42
N MET A 37 13.08 3.62 -5.50
CA MET A 37 12.45 4.94 -5.43
C MET A 37 12.74 5.62 -4.08
N ASN A 38 12.59 4.88 -2.98
CA ASN A 38 12.88 5.37 -1.64
C ASN A 38 14.35 5.80 -1.49
N GLN A 39 15.28 5.03 -2.06
CA GLN A 39 16.70 5.37 -2.05
C GLN A 39 16.99 6.68 -2.79
N LEU A 40 16.42 6.87 -3.98
CA LEU A 40 16.56 8.12 -4.73
C LEU A 40 15.99 9.33 -3.98
N MET A 41 14.83 9.18 -3.35
CA MET A 41 14.25 10.23 -2.53
C MET A 41 15.16 10.62 -1.34
N LYS A 42 15.81 9.64 -0.70
CA LYS A 42 16.79 9.91 0.37
C LYS A 42 18.02 10.65 -0.13
N GLU A 43 18.53 10.28 -1.31
CA GLU A 43 19.65 10.97 -1.96
C GLU A 43 19.31 12.43 -2.30
N GLN A 44 18.02 12.73 -2.52
CA GLN A 44 17.48 14.07 -2.69
C GLN A 44 17.21 14.80 -1.36
N GLY A 45 17.54 14.20 -0.21
CA GLY A 45 17.39 14.81 1.12
C GLY A 45 16.03 14.57 1.78
N MET A 46 15.14 13.74 1.19
CA MET A 46 13.84 13.46 1.80
C MET A 46 13.97 12.52 3.02
N PRO A 47 13.17 12.73 4.09
CA PRO A 47 13.27 11.98 5.33
C PRO A 47 12.56 10.62 5.26
N VAL A 48 12.83 9.82 4.22
CA VAL A 48 12.09 8.58 3.92
C VAL A 48 12.22 7.54 5.02
N ASP A 49 13.39 7.43 5.65
CA ASP A 49 13.66 6.44 6.71
C ASP A 49 12.75 6.61 7.93
N GLN A 50 12.29 7.84 8.19
CA GLN A 50 11.32 8.13 9.25
C GLN A 50 9.99 7.39 9.02
N PHE A 51 9.58 7.26 7.76
CA PHE A 51 8.32 6.61 7.37
C PHE A 51 8.49 5.11 7.28
N THR A 52 9.53 4.65 6.57
CA THR A 52 9.74 3.22 6.31
C THR A 52 10.06 2.46 7.59
N THR A 53 10.83 3.04 8.52
CA THR A 53 11.10 2.43 9.83
C THR A 53 9.84 2.28 10.65
N THR A 54 8.96 3.27 10.63
CA THR A 54 7.68 3.25 11.35
C THR A 54 6.76 2.16 10.79
N LEU A 55 6.60 2.10 9.47
CA LEU A 55 5.80 1.07 8.80
C LEU A 55 6.34 -0.34 9.07
N LYS A 56 7.66 -0.54 8.97
CA LYS A 56 8.30 -1.84 9.26
C LYS A 56 8.01 -2.32 10.69
N LYS A 57 8.00 -1.41 11.67
CA LYS A 57 7.65 -1.75 13.06
C LYS A 57 6.18 -2.15 13.20
N ILE A 58 5.28 -1.39 12.58
CA ILE A 58 3.84 -1.69 12.59
C ILE A 58 3.58 -3.05 11.95
N PHE A 59 4.05 -3.28 10.72
CA PHE A 59 3.81 -4.55 10.03
C PHE A 59 4.41 -5.75 10.76
N ARG A 60 5.61 -5.60 11.34
CA ARG A 60 6.19 -6.66 12.19
C ARG A 60 5.33 -6.95 13.42
N PHE A 61 4.80 -5.91 14.07
CA PHE A 61 3.89 -6.08 15.19
C PHE A 61 2.63 -6.84 14.77
N GLU A 62 1.97 -6.43 13.68
CA GLU A 62 0.75 -7.08 13.21
C GLU A 62 1.01 -8.55 12.84
N LEU A 63 2.08 -8.82 12.09
CA LEU A 63 2.50 -10.19 11.73
C LEU A 63 2.76 -11.09 12.94
N THR A 64 3.33 -10.56 14.03
CA THR A 64 3.74 -11.37 15.19
C THR A 64 2.73 -11.41 16.33
N LYS A 65 1.79 -10.46 16.38
CA LYS A 65 0.85 -10.30 17.51
C LYS A 65 -0.62 -10.43 17.14
N ARG A 66 -0.97 -10.45 15.84
CA ARG A 66 -2.34 -10.68 15.38
C ARG A 66 -2.53 -12.07 14.81
N SER A 67 -3.79 -12.46 14.70
CA SER A 67 -4.17 -13.70 14.05
C SER A 67 -3.92 -13.64 12.54
N PRO A 68 -3.67 -14.80 11.89
CA PRO A 68 -3.60 -14.89 10.43
C PRO A 68 -4.83 -14.30 9.73
N GLN A 69 -6.03 -14.48 10.30
CA GLN A 69 -7.30 -13.94 9.79
C GLN A 69 -7.28 -12.41 9.74
N TYR A 70 -6.80 -11.76 10.80
CA TYR A 70 -6.67 -10.30 10.83
C TYR A 70 -5.64 -9.82 9.81
N ASN A 71 -4.51 -10.51 9.70
CA ASN A 71 -3.42 -10.15 8.79
C ASN A 71 -3.79 -10.28 7.31
N ILE A 72 -4.52 -11.33 6.92
CA ILE A 72 -5.03 -11.46 5.54
C ILE A 72 -6.14 -10.43 5.26
N ALA A 73 -6.99 -10.12 6.25
CA ALA A 73 -7.98 -9.05 6.12
C ALA A 73 -7.32 -7.67 5.95
N MET A 74 -6.23 -7.41 6.67
CA MET A 74 -5.47 -6.16 6.53
C MET A 74 -4.82 -6.07 5.16
N THR A 75 -4.23 -7.17 4.68
CA THR A 75 -3.63 -7.25 3.34
C THR A 75 -4.71 -6.95 2.29
N ALA A 76 -5.82 -7.69 2.28
CA ALA A 76 -6.91 -7.47 1.32
C ALA A 76 -7.48 -6.04 1.38
N ALA A 77 -7.56 -5.42 2.56
CA ALA A 77 -7.99 -4.04 2.71
C ALA A 77 -6.96 -3.04 2.14
N ALA A 78 -5.66 -3.27 2.37
CA ALA A 78 -4.60 -2.42 1.84
C ALA A 78 -4.56 -2.47 0.31
N GLU A 79 -4.51 -3.66 -0.28
CA GLU A 79 -4.53 -3.90 -1.73
C GLU A 79 -5.79 -3.29 -2.39
N HIS A 80 -6.95 -3.39 -1.72
CA HIS A 80 -8.17 -2.77 -2.19
C HIS A 80 -8.06 -1.24 -2.27
N LEU A 81 -7.50 -0.62 -1.24
CA LEU A 81 -7.37 0.84 -1.18
C LEU A 81 -6.30 1.36 -2.14
N THR A 82 -5.16 0.66 -2.26
CA THR A 82 -4.09 1.02 -3.22
C THR A 82 -4.55 0.84 -4.67
N ALA A 83 -5.31 -0.21 -4.98
CA ALA A 83 -5.94 -0.38 -6.29
C ALA A 83 -6.91 0.78 -6.62
N LEU A 84 -7.66 1.30 -5.65
CA LEU A 84 -8.51 2.48 -5.86
C LEU A 84 -7.70 3.77 -6.11
N MET A 85 -6.47 3.85 -5.61
CA MET A 85 -5.60 5.00 -5.88
C MET A 85 -5.18 5.09 -7.36
N ALA A 86 -5.27 4.00 -8.13
CA ALA A 86 -5.06 4.01 -9.58
C ALA A 86 -5.93 5.07 -10.27
N GLU A 87 -7.23 5.10 -9.93
CA GLU A 87 -8.16 6.10 -10.45
C GLU A 87 -7.72 7.51 -10.03
N THR A 88 -7.33 7.70 -8.78
CA THR A 88 -6.86 9.00 -8.28
C THR A 88 -5.64 9.52 -9.07
N PHE A 89 -4.69 8.65 -9.38
CA PHE A 89 -3.47 9.02 -10.09
C PHE A 89 -3.68 9.30 -11.58
N TYR A 90 -4.68 8.68 -12.20
CA TYR A 90 -4.83 8.67 -13.66
C TYR A 90 -6.13 9.30 -14.20
N SER A 91 -7.12 9.59 -13.36
CA SER A 91 -8.36 10.26 -13.79
C SER A 91 -8.16 11.71 -14.23
N HIS A 92 -7.12 12.37 -13.71
CA HIS A 92 -6.75 13.73 -14.12
C HIS A 92 -5.28 13.78 -14.52
N LYS A 93 -5.00 14.12 -15.79
CA LYS A 93 -3.62 14.28 -16.30
C LYS A 93 -2.77 15.21 -15.43
N LYS A 94 -3.41 16.20 -14.78
CA LYS A 94 -2.77 17.18 -13.89
C LYS A 94 -2.15 16.55 -12.64
N THR A 95 -2.70 15.45 -12.11
CA THR A 95 -2.27 14.85 -10.83
C THR A 95 -0.79 14.50 -10.80
N LEU A 96 -0.26 13.97 -11.91
CA LEU A 96 1.14 13.58 -12.02
C LEU A 96 1.92 14.40 -13.06
N GLU A 97 1.39 15.51 -13.55
CA GLU A 97 1.98 16.26 -14.67
C GLU A 97 3.44 16.68 -14.43
N ASN A 98 3.75 17.07 -13.18
CA ASN A 98 5.07 17.54 -12.77
C ASN A 98 5.97 16.40 -12.27
N ALA A 99 5.46 15.16 -12.20
CA ALA A 99 6.26 14.02 -11.78
C ALA A 99 7.20 13.57 -12.92
N HIS A 100 8.43 13.22 -12.54
CA HIS A 100 9.42 12.69 -13.48
C HIS A 100 8.83 11.51 -14.28
N PRO A 101 9.10 11.38 -15.60
CA PRO A 101 8.52 10.32 -16.44
C PRO A 101 8.65 8.90 -15.86
N TYR A 102 9.81 8.56 -15.29
CA TYR A 102 10.01 7.26 -14.62
C TYR A 102 9.17 7.08 -13.35
N VAL A 103 8.91 8.14 -12.59
CA VAL A 103 8.04 8.07 -11.40
C VAL A 103 6.59 7.85 -11.83
N ARG A 104 6.16 8.53 -12.90
CA ARG A 104 4.85 8.27 -13.51
C ARG A 104 4.72 6.83 -14.00
N ALA A 105 5.71 6.33 -14.73
CA ALA A 105 5.71 4.96 -15.21
C ALA A 105 5.66 3.95 -14.05
N LEU A 106 6.41 4.19 -12.98
CA LEU A 106 6.38 3.36 -11.77
C LEU A 106 4.98 3.33 -11.14
N PHE A 107 4.32 4.49 -10.97
CA PHE A 107 2.97 4.54 -10.41
C PHE A 107 1.93 3.89 -11.33
N ALA A 108 2.14 3.90 -12.66
CA ALA A 108 1.21 3.29 -13.62
C ALA A 108 1.30 1.77 -13.54
N TRP A 109 2.53 1.25 -13.56
CA TRP A 109 2.81 -0.17 -13.38
C TRP A 109 2.30 -0.66 -12.02
N HIS A 110 2.64 0.04 -10.94
CA HIS A 110 2.17 -0.27 -9.60
C HIS A 110 0.64 -0.32 -9.53
N ALA A 111 -0.05 0.70 -10.06
CA ALA A 111 -1.51 0.73 -10.08
C ALA A 111 -2.15 -0.49 -10.77
N ILE A 112 -1.54 -0.97 -11.86
CA ILE A 112 -2.01 -2.16 -12.57
C ILE A 112 -1.77 -3.42 -11.74
N GLU A 113 -0.58 -3.59 -11.16
CA GLU A 113 -0.26 -4.74 -10.30
C GLU A 113 -1.19 -4.80 -9.07
N GLU A 114 -1.45 -3.66 -8.42
CA GLU A 114 -2.33 -3.61 -7.24
C GLU A 114 -3.78 -4.03 -7.56
N MET A 115 -4.25 -3.82 -8.79
CA MET A 115 -5.57 -4.34 -9.21
C MET A 115 -5.60 -5.87 -9.23
N GLU A 116 -4.53 -6.51 -9.69
CA GLU A 116 -4.39 -7.98 -9.67
C GLU A 116 -4.20 -8.48 -8.23
N HIS A 117 -3.35 -7.81 -7.46
CA HIS A 117 -3.06 -8.13 -6.06
C HIS A 117 -4.32 -8.09 -5.19
N ARG A 118 -5.16 -7.06 -5.36
CA ARG A 118 -6.46 -6.93 -4.68
C ARG A 118 -7.29 -8.19 -4.84
N ASP A 119 -7.43 -8.66 -6.07
CA ASP A 119 -8.30 -9.80 -6.37
C ASP A 119 -7.73 -11.08 -5.75
N VAL A 120 -6.41 -11.29 -5.83
CA VAL A 120 -5.75 -12.44 -5.19
C VAL A 120 -5.90 -12.41 -3.67
N ALA A 121 -5.60 -11.28 -3.02
CA ALA A 121 -5.69 -11.16 -1.57
C ALA A 121 -7.14 -11.33 -1.07
N PHE A 122 -8.11 -10.81 -1.81
CA PHE A 122 -9.54 -10.97 -1.49
C PHE A 122 -10.00 -12.42 -1.65
N ASP A 123 -9.63 -13.09 -2.74
CA ASP A 123 -10.01 -14.49 -2.99
C ASP A 123 -9.42 -15.42 -1.92
N VAL A 124 -8.14 -15.25 -1.57
CA VAL A 124 -7.51 -16.01 -0.47
C VAL A 124 -8.22 -15.76 0.85
N MET A 125 -8.53 -14.49 1.18
CA MET A 125 -9.28 -14.15 2.38
C MET A 125 -10.65 -14.83 2.43
N LYS A 126 -11.39 -14.82 1.31
CA LYS A 126 -12.77 -15.33 1.24
C LYS A 126 -12.86 -16.84 1.19
N GLN A 127 -11.93 -17.50 0.48
CA GLN A 127 -11.99 -18.95 0.27
C GLN A 127 -11.37 -19.73 1.45
N VAL A 128 -10.20 -19.30 1.92
CA VAL A 128 -9.39 -20.07 2.88
C VAL A 128 -9.01 -19.28 4.14
N GLY A 129 -9.26 -17.96 4.11
CA GLY A 129 -8.88 -17.04 5.18
C GLY A 129 -9.72 -17.18 6.45
N GLU A 130 -10.90 -17.81 6.38
CA GLU A 130 -11.83 -17.99 7.52
C GLU A 130 -12.09 -16.69 8.31
N VAL A 131 -12.07 -15.54 7.62
CA VAL A 131 -12.16 -14.23 8.26
C VAL A 131 -13.62 -13.92 8.62
N PRO A 132 -13.93 -13.62 9.90
CA PRO A 132 -15.25 -13.14 10.26
C PRO A 132 -15.59 -11.82 9.54
N GLU A 133 -16.80 -11.69 9.02
CA GLU A 133 -17.23 -10.48 8.31
C GLU A 133 -17.12 -9.21 9.16
N SER A 134 -17.29 -9.32 10.49
CA SER A 134 -17.05 -8.22 11.43
C SER A 134 -15.59 -7.75 11.42
N THR A 135 -14.64 -8.69 11.44
CA THR A 135 -13.20 -8.41 11.33
C THR A 135 -12.89 -7.77 9.99
N ARG A 136 -13.40 -8.32 8.88
CA ARG A 136 -13.19 -7.75 7.54
C ARG A 136 -13.63 -6.29 7.46
N ARG A 137 -14.85 -5.98 7.93
CA ARG A 137 -15.41 -4.62 7.91
C ARG A 137 -14.62 -3.67 8.82
N PHE A 138 -14.31 -4.11 10.04
CA PHE A 138 -13.54 -3.34 10.99
C PHE A 138 -12.16 -2.99 10.43
N VAL A 139 -11.44 -3.98 9.90
CA VAL A 139 -10.10 -3.79 9.34
C VAL A 139 -10.13 -2.89 8.13
N LEU A 140 -11.13 -3.01 7.24
CA LEU A 140 -11.26 -2.09 6.10
C LEU A 140 -11.38 -0.63 6.57
N VAL A 141 -12.28 -0.34 7.52
CA VAL A 141 -12.45 1.03 8.05
C VAL A 141 -11.17 1.52 8.73
N LEU A 142 -10.55 0.68 9.56
CA LEU A 142 -9.32 1.00 10.26
C LEU A 142 -8.18 1.31 9.27
N THR A 143 -7.95 0.45 8.28
CA THR A 143 -6.91 0.64 7.27
C THR A 143 -7.15 1.92 6.46
N THR A 144 -8.40 2.23 6.09
CA THR A 144 -8.74 3.50 5.43
C THR A 144 -8.32 4.72 6.26
N VAL A 145 -8.69 4.74 7.54
CA VAL A 145 -8.33 5.84 8.45
C VAL A 145 -6.81 5.96 8.61
N LEU A 146 -6.12 4.83 8.79
CA LEU A 146 -4.67 4.78 8.95
C LEU A 146 -3.94 5.23 7.68
N MET A 147 -4.34 4.76 6.49
CA MET A 147 -3.74 5.13 5.22
C MET A 147 -3.92 6.63 4.93
N PHE A 148 -5.13 7.16 5.17
CA PHE A 148 -5.39 8.59 4.98
C PHE A 148 -4.57 9.44 5.95
N GLY A 149 -4.59 9.11 7.24
CA GLY A 149 -3.82 9.81 8.27
C GLY A 149 -2.32 9.75 8.03
N PHE A 150 -1.80 8.58 7.63
CA PHE A 150 -0.39 8.39 7.32
C PHE A 150 0.04 9.14 6.06
N THR A 151 -0.84 9.24 5.05
CA THR A 151 -0.57 10.03 3.85
C THR A 151 -0.50 11.51 4.16
N LEU A 152 -1.45 12.06 4.93
CA LEU A 152 -1.40 13.45 5.39
C LEU A 152 -0.15 13.73 6.23
N TYR A 153 0.19 12.81 7.14
CA TYR A 153 1.40 12.90 7.95
C TYR A 153 2.66 12.97 7.08
N ARG A 154 2.82 12.05 6.12
CA ARG A 154 3.97 12.03 5.20
C ARG A 154 4.06 13.30 4.37
N THR A 155 2.96 13.71 3.73
CA THR A 155 2.90 14.94 2.94
C THR A 155 3.32 16.15 3.77
N ASN A 156 2.82 16.26 5.00
CA ASN A 156 3.16 17.37 5.88
C ASN A 156 4.64 17.39 6.29
N ILE A 157 5.27 16.23 6.48
CA ILE A 157 6.70 16.12 6.78
C ILE A 157 7.56 16.41 5.55
N MET A 158 7.18 15.92 4.36
CA MET A 158 7.90 16.21 3.12
C MET A 158 7.87 17.71 2.79
N LEU A 159 6.68 18.35 2.87
CA LEU A 159 6.58 19.80 2.69
C LEU A 159 7.39 20.59 3.74
N LYS A 160 7.51 20.08 4.97
CA LYS A 160 8.38 20.71 5.97
C LYS A 160 9.85 20.63 5.56
N CYS A 161 10.26 19.50 4.99
CA CYS A 161 11.62 19.30 4.48
C CYS A 161 11.93 20.25 3.31
N ASP A 162 10.94 20.51 2.46
CA ASP A 162 11.03 21.48 1.36
C ASP A 162 10.99 22.96 1.81
N GLY A 163 10.88 23.23 3.12
CA GLY A 163 10.94 24.58 3.68
C GLY A 163 9.60 25.31 3.80
N PHE A 164 8.47 24.65 3.52
CA PHE A 164 7.15 25.27 3.66
C PHE A 164 6.80 25.53 5.13
N SER A 165 6.30 26.73 5.41
CA SER A 165 5.84 27.15 6.74
C SER A 165 4.62 26.35 7.20
N PRO A 166 4.31 26.31 8.51
CA PRO A 166 3.09 25.67 9.01
C PRO A 166 1.80 26.19 8.36
N ARG A 167 1.74 27.49 8.05
CA ARG A 167 0.56 28.11 7.42
C ARG A 167 0.40 27.67 5.96
N GLU A 168 1.49 27.62 5.19
CA GLU A 168 1.44 27.16 3.79
C GLU A 168 1.01 25.69 3.69
N ARG A 169 1.58 24.83 4.53
CA ARG A 169 1.20 23.40 4.59
C ARG A 169 -0.27 23.19 4.93
N LEU A 170 -0.81 23.98 5.87
CA LEU A 170 -2.24 23.94 6.21
C LEU A 170 -3.10 24.36 5.01
N LEU A 171 -2.75 25.46 4.34
CA LEU A 171 -3.49 25.96 3.17
C LEU A 171 -3.46 24.96 2.01
N MET A 172 -2.33 24.29 1.77
CA MET A 172 -2.21 23.24 0.74
C MET A 172 -3.10 22.04 1.05
N ASN A 173 -3.10 21.56 2.31
CA ASN A 173 -3.97 20.46 2.71
C ASN A 173 -5.46 20.80 2.57
N LEU A 174 -5.88 22.02 2.91
CA LEU A 174 -7.28 22.46 2.78
C LEU A 174 -7.74 22.57 1.31
N LYS A 175 -6.81 22.84 0.38
CA LYS A 175 -7.09 22.93 -1.04
C LYS A 175 -7.04 21.57 -1.75
N GLY A 176 -6.57 20.52 -1.07
CA GLY A 176 -6.43 19.19 -1.66
C GLY A 176 -5.23 19.05 -2.60
N LEU A 177 -4.17 19.86 -2.37
CA LEU A 177 -3.08 20.15 -3.31
C LEU A 177 -3.58 20.78 -4.62
#